data_AF-A0AAD5LY05-F1
#
_entry.id   AF-A0AAD5LY05-F1
#
_cell.length_a   1.000
_cell.length_b   1.000
_cell.length_c   1.000
_cell.angle_alpha   90.00
_cell.angle_beta   90.00
_cell.angle_gamma   90.00
#
_symmetry.space_group_name_H-M   'P 1'
#
loop_
_entity.id
_entity.type
_entity.pdbx_description
1 polymer ?
#
loop_
_entity_poly.entity_id
_entity_poly.type
_entity_poly.pdbx_seq_one_letter_code
_entity_poly.pdbx_strand_id
1 'polypeptide(L)'
;MSAIAIEAPKHDDSTPQGKRKVAFRQDVPIPSYLLAIAAGRMESMELGPRSRVWAEPSVVAKAAHEFSQTEEFLTYAEEITGQEYVWKRYDLVCLPPSFPYGGMENPCLTFVTPTLLAGDRSLADVVAHEISHSWTGNLVTNHTWKDFWLNEGWTMWLERKIMTKIYNDPLAYDLKATMGLRDLKESVEDFGADHPYTHLVPDSDNIDPDDVFSSIPYEKGFNFLNYLSEVVGGRDIFEDFAKAYIKNFRFKTLTSNDFREFFINYFTEVVDKRDAIEKVEWEKWFYTPGMPLVMTEFDSTLTNAATSLGESMSKSTDPSKWGPATKSSLKKWQTPQWVLLLDTLLLNQSEKGVAFTPAHLDAIDAFAHHHFTTSHNAELRYRWYTLSLRAKDPRQHDNVARFLGEQGRMKYVRPLFRDLIKHSGKHHAKQIFSKTKTMYHPICAKMLQKDIDEGHEAVGAAPALATRPGVLAGVAQALGVSEDVALGAAVAAGAVVVGSVILLFKRR
;
A
#
# COMPACT_ATOMS: atom_id res chain seq x y z
N MET A 1 -1.22 -24.30 6.46
CA MET A 1 -0.24 -23.83 7.46
C MET A 1 0.93 -23.23 6.72
N SER A 2 1.68 -22.31 7.35
CA SER A 2 2.96 -21.80 6.82
C SER A 2 4.11 -22.81 6.96
N ALA A 3 3.85 -24.02 6.49
CA ALA A 3 4.67 -25.20 6.65
C ALA A 3 4.20 -26.29 5.67
N ILE A 4 5.04 -27.27 5.39
CA ILE A 4 4.73 -28.34 4.44
C ILE A 4 4.08 -29.51 5.19
N ALA A 5 3.03 -30.08 4.62
CA ALA A 5 2.38 -31.26 5.18
C ALA A 5 3.34 -32.45 5.15
N ILE A 6 3.51 -33.12 6.30
CA ILE A 6 4.49 -34.21 6.46
C ILE A 6 4.05 -35.46 5.67
N GLU A 7 2.74 -35.73 5.57
CA GLU A 7 2.14 -36.81 4.78
C GLU A 7 0.66 -36.52 4.45
N ALA A 8 0.06 -37.28 3.52
CA ALA A 8 -1.40 -37.30 3.34
C ALA A 8 -2.08 -37.71 4.65
N PRO A 9 -3.23 -37.11 5.04
CA PRO A 9 -3.83 -37.38 6.33
C PRO A 9 -4.24 -38.86 6.43
N LYS A 10 -3.48 -39.63 7.21
CA LYS A 10 -3.80 -41.02 7.51
C LYS A 10 -5.03 -41.04 8.43
N HIS A 11 -5.95 -41.96 8.18
CA HIS A 11 -6.99 -42.28 9.15
C HIS A 11 -6.26 -42.89 10.35
N ASP A 12 -6.17 -42.12 11.43
CA ASP A 12 -5.58 -42.57 12.69
C ASP A 12 -6.75 -42.98 13.57
N ASP A 13 -6.86 -44.28 13.86
CA ASP A 13 -7.95 -44.87 14.66
C ASP A 13 -8.02 -44.31 16.10
N SER A 14 -7.01 -43.57 16.54
CA SER A 14 -7.03 -42.80 17.79
C SER A 14 -7.68 -41.41 17.66
N THR A 15 -8.02 -40.97 16.44
CA THR A 15 -8.66 -39.67 16.20
C THR A 15 -10.16 -39.75 16.51
N PRO A 16 -10.71 -38.87 17.36
CA PRO A 16 -12.14 -38.85 17.65
C PRO A 16 -12.98 -38.74 16.37
N GLN A 17 -14.13 -39.42 16.34
CA GLN A 17 -15.02 -39.43 15.20
C GLN A 17 -15.37 -38.01 14.74
N GLY A 18 -15.22 -37.74 13.44
CA GLY A 18 -15.44 -36.42 12.83
C GLY A 18 -14.26 -35.44 12.93
N LYS A 19 -13.11 -35.84 13.47
CA LYS A 19 -11.87 -35.04 13.46
C LYS A 19 -10.87 -35.60 12.44
N ARG A 20 -9.99 -34.74 11.94
CA ARG A 20 -8.86 -35.09 11.07
C ARG A 20 -7.58 -34.53 11.67
N LYS A 21 -6.55 -35.38 11.78
CA LYS A 21 -5.21 -34.95 12.18
C LYS A 21 -4.37 -34.68 10.94
N VAL A 22 -3.72 -33.53 10.88
CA VAL A 22 -2.78 -33.16 9.82
C VAL A 22 -1.52 -32.64 10.49
N ALA A 23 -0.36 -33.16 10.10
CA ALA A 23 0.93 -32.75 10.65
C ALA A 23 1.69 -31.93 9.60
N PHE A 24 2.33 -30.85 10.06
CA PHE A 24 3.10 -29.94 9.22
C PHE A 24 4.50 -29.76 9.80
N ARG A 25 5.46 -29.50 8.93
CA ARG A 25 6.86 -29.26 9.29
C ARG A 25 7.39 -28.07 8.51
N GLN A 26 7.97 -27.13 9.24
CA GLN A 26 8.74 -26.02 8.71
C GLN A 26 10.21 -26.27 9.06
N ASP A 27 11.03 -26.57 8.05
CA ASP A 27 12.44 -26.91 8.23
C ASP A 27 13.34 -25.67 8.22
N VAL A 28 12.89 -24.58 7.58
CA VAL A 28 13.61 -23.32 7.55
C VAL A 28 13.24 -22.52 8.80
N PRO A 29 14.21 -21.99 9.57
CA PRO A 29 13.90 -21.15 10.73
C PRO A 29 13.06 -19.93 10.32
N ILE A 30 11.99 -19.65 11.07
CA ILE A 30 11.13 -18.49 10.84
C ILE A 30 10.89 -17.73 12.15
N PRO A 31 10.77 -16.39 12.11
CA PRO A 31 10.22 -15.63 13.21
C PRO A 31 8.75 -16.00 13.47
N SER A 32 8.30 -15.82 14.72
CA SER A 32 6.98 -16.28 15.17
C SER A 32 5.80 -15.58 14.51
N TYR A 33 5.96 -14.33 14.05
CA TYR A 33 4.91 -13.57 13.35
C TYR A 33 4.50 -14.20 12.00
N LEU A 34 5.35 -15.05 11.42
CA LEU A 34 5.09 -15.76 10.16
C LEU A 34 4.33 -17.08 10.33
N LEU A 35 4.03 -17.48 11.56
CA LEU A 35 3.19 -18.65 11.83
C LEU A 35 1.75 -18.38 11.39
N ALA A 36 1.22 -19.20 10.48
CA ALA A 36 -0.14 -19.05 9.98
C ALA A 36 -0.89 -20.37 9.87
N ILE A 37 -2.20 -20.29 10.17
CA ILE A 37 -3.15 -21.41 10.15
C ILE A 37 -4.41 -20.97 9.43
N ALA A 38 -4.82 -21.74 8.43
CA ALA A 38 -6.14 -21.61 7.78
C ALA A 38 -6.83 -22.97 7.82
N ALA A 39 -8.09 -23.00 8.27
CA ALA A 39 -8.90 -24.20 8.35
C ALA A 39 -10.34 -23.91 7.91
N GLY A 40 -10.86 -24.75 7.03
CA GLY A 40 -12.16 -24.56 6.40
C GLY A 40 -12.40 -25.61 5.31
N ARG A 41 -13.54 -25.52 4.63
CA ARG A 41 -13.82 -26.35 3.44
C ARG A 41 -13.06 -25.76 2.26
N MET A 42 -11.87 -26.30 1.97
CA MET A 42 -11.00 -25.83 0.89
C MET A 42 -10.75 -26.93 -0.14
N GLU A 43 -10.65 -26.51 -1.39
CA GLU A 43 -10.12 -27.28 -2.51
C GLU A 43 -8.80 -26.64 -2.97
N SER A 44 -8.04 -27.35 -3.80
CA SER A 44 -6.78 -26.83 -4.35
C SER A 44 -6.60 -27.11 -5.82
N MET A 45 -5.91 -26.20 -6.52
CA MET A 45 -5.47 -26.38 -7.91
C MET A 45 -4.00 -25.99 -8.04
N GLU A 46 -3.20 -26.81 -8.75
CA GLU A 46 -1.81 -26.46 -9.03
C GLU A 46 -1.75 -25.25 -9.97
N LEU A 47 -0.80 -24.36 -9.70
CA LEU A 47 -0.50 -23.17 -10.51
C LEU A 47 0.78 -23.37 -11.33
N GLY A 48 1.63 -24.28 -10.90
CA GLY A 48 2.94 -24.52 -11.49
C GLY A 48 3.64 -25.72 -10.85
N PRO A 49 4.93 -25.93 -11.13
CA PRO A 49 5.69 -27.10 -10.65
C PRO A 49 5.85 -27.15 -9.12
N ARG A 50 5.78 -25.99 -8.46
CA ARG A 50 6.03 -25.85 -7.01
C ARG A 50 5.05 -24.91 -6.32
N SER A 51 3.88 -24.69 -6.92
CA SER A 51 2.87 -23.77 -6.40
C SER A 51 1.45 -24.29 -6.65
N ARG A 52 0.57 -24.08 -5.68
CA ARG A 52 -0.88 -24.30 -5.83
C ARG A 52 -1.65 -23.20 -5.13
N VAL A 53 -2.90 -23.02 -5.52
CA VAL A 53 -3.85 -22.19 -4.77
C VAL A 53 -4.83 -23.06 -4.01
N TRP A 54 -5.10 -22.68 -2.77
CA TRP A 54 -6.18 -23.19 -1.93
C TRP A 54 -7.28 -22.14 -1.84
N ALA A 55 -8.54 -22.55 -1.95
CA ALA A 55 -9.68 -21.65 -1.73
C ALA A 55 -10.97 -22.44 -1.46
N GLU A 56 -12.06 -21.74 -1.14
CA GLU A 56 -13.38 -22.37 -1.14
C GLU A 56 -13.74 -22.93 -2.53
N PRO A 57 -14.51 -24.04 -2.62
CA PRO A 57 -14.88 -24.66 -3.89
C PRO A 57 -15.50 -23.70 -4.92
N SER A 58 -16.22 -22.68 -4.44
CA SER A 58 -16.89 -21.68 -5.28
C SER A 58 -15.95 -20.72 -6.01
N VAL A 59 -14.69 -20.60 -5.57
CA VAL A 59 -13.74 -19.60 -6.08
C VAL A 59 -12.39 -20.17 -6.49
N VAL A 60 -12.07 -21.42 -6.17
CA VAL A 60 -10.74 -22.03 -6.44
C VAL A 60 -10.34 -21.95 -7.92
N ALA A 61 -11.27 -22.16 -8.85
CA ALA A 61 -10.98 -22.06 -10.29
C ALA A 61 -10.68 -20.61 -10.73
N LYS A 62 -11.38 -19.62 -10.14
CA LYS A 62 -11.09 -18.20 -10.40
C LYS A 62 -9.73 -17.83 -9.84
N ALA A 63 -9.41 -18.26 -8.62
CA ALA A 63 -8.12 -18.03 -8.00
C ALA A 63 -6.98 -18.70 -8.80
N ALA A 64 -7.21 -19.89 -9.36
CA ALA A 64 -6.24 -20.56 -10.20
C ALA A 64 -5.95 -19.80 -11.50
N HIS A 65 -6.99 -19.26 -12.14
CA HIS A 65 -6.84 -18.41 -13.33
C HIS A 65 -6.14 -17.08 -13.02
N GLU A 66 -6.47 -16.46 -11.89
CA GLU A 66 -5.91 -15.18 -11.47
C GLU A 66 -4.40 -15.28 -11.18
N PHE A 67 -4.01 -16.32 -10.45
CA PHE A 67 -2.65 -16.46 -9.92
C PHE A 67 -1.76 -17.37 -10.78
N SER A 68 -2.14 -17.64 -12.02
CA SER A 68 -1.40 -18.55 -12.89
C SER A 68 0.03 -18.08 -13.23
N GLN A 69 0.35 -16.79 -13.02
CA GLN A 69 1.69 -16.22 -13.24
C GLN A 69 2.65 -16.41 -12.05
N THR A 70 2.23 -17.12 -10.99
CA THR A 70 3.02 -17.33 -9.77
C THR A 70 4.41 -17.91 -10.06
N GLU A 71 4.53 -18.87 -10.98
CA GLU A 71 5.85 -19.44 -11.32
C GLU A 71 6.76 -18.45 -12.06
N GLU A 72 6.20 -17.59 -12.91
CA GLU A 72 6.97 -16.53 -13.60
C GLU A 72 7.53 -15.54 -12.58
N PHE A 73 6.71 -15.12 -11.61
CA PHE A 73 7.14 -14.25 -10.51
C PHE A 73 8.27 -14.88 -9.69
N LEU A 74 8.14 -16.17 -9.31
CA LEU A 74 9.19 -16.90 -8.58
C LEU A 74 10.49 -16.97 -9.37
N THR A 75 10.39 -17.28 -10.67
CA THR A 75 11.56 -17.39 -11.56
C THR A 75 12.29 -16.05 -11.68
N TYR A 76 11.55 -14.95 -11.86
CA TYR A 76 12.15 -13.62 -11.91
C TYR A 76 12.73 -13.19 -10.58
N ALA A 77 12.07 -13.52 -9.46
CA ALA A 77 12.62 -13.25 -8.13
C ALA A 77 13.96 -13.99 -7.91
N GLU A 78 14.06 -15.27 -8.28
CA GLU A 78 15.31 -16.04 -8.22
C GLU A 78 16.40 -15.43 -9.11
N GLU A 79 16.06 -14.98 -10.32
CA GLU A 79 17.00 -14.34 -11.25
C GLU A 79 17.54 -13.01 -10.70
N ILE A 80 16.65 -12.14 -10.21
CA ILE A 80 16.99 -10.81 -9.69
C ILE A 80 17.82 -10.93 -8.42
N THR A 81 17.39 -11.77 -7.48
CA THR A 81 18.07 -11.94 -6.18
C THR A 81 19.33 -12.80 -6.28
N GLY A 82 19.47 -13.59 -7.36
CA GLY A 82 20.55 -14.57 -7.51
C GLY A 82 20.55 -15.65 -6.42
N GLN A 83 19.42 -15.87 -5.76
CA GLN A 83 19.25 -16.85 -4.68
C GLN A 83 18.06 -17.76 -4.98
N GLU A 84 18.27 -19.08 -4.85
CA GLU A 84 17.21 -20.07 -5.03
C GLU A 84 16.09 -19.92 -3.99
N TYR A 85 14.87 -20.28 -4.38
CA TYR A 85 13.73 -20.34 -3.48
C TYR A 85 13.84 -21.54 -2.51
N VAL A 86 14.16 -21.26 -1.23
CA VAL A 86 14.50 -22.30 -0.24
C VAL A 86 13.31 -22.97 0.46
N TRP A 87 12.09 -22.47 0.26
CA TRP A 87 10.90 -22.89 1.03
C TRP A 87 10.18 -24.11 0.44
N LYS A 88 10.76 -24.73 -0.60
CA LYS A 88 10.28 -25.90 -1.36
C LYS A 88 8.98 -25.68 -2.16
N ARG A 89 7.91 -25.18 -1.54
CA ARG A 89 6.64 -24.83 -2.21
C ARG A 89 6.25 -23.39 -1.90
N TYR A 90 5.65 -22.73 -2.89
CA TYR A 90 4.98 -21.45 -2.74
C TYR A 90 3.48 -21.67 -3.00
N ASP A 91 2.72 -22.00 -1.96
CA ASP A 91 1.27 -22.10 -2.10
C ASP A 91 0.61 -20.76 -1.74
N LEU A 92 -0.56 -20.53 -2.32
CA LEU A 92 -1.45 -19.41 -2.01
C LEU A 92 -2.71 -19.94 -1.33
N VAL A 93 -3.30 -19.18 -0.41
CA VAL A 93 -4.67 -19.39 0.06
C VAL A 93 -5.49 -18.13 -0.12
N CYS A 94 -6.50 -18.23 -0.98
CA CYS A 94 -7.49 -17.17 -1.17
C CYS A 94 -8.51 -17.26 -0.03
N LEU A 95 -8.43 -16.28 0.88
CA LEU A 95 -9.26 -16.23 2.08
C LEU A 95 -10.70 -15.77 1.77
N PRO A 96 -11.64 -15.93 2.72
CA PRO A 96 -12.97 -15.36 2.58
C PRO A 96 -12.96 -13.83 2.45
N PRO A 97 -14.01 -13.21 1.88
CA PRO A 97 -14.06 -11.77 1.62
C PRO A 97 -13.97 -10.85 2.85
N SER A 98 -14.08 -11.40 4.06
CA SER A 98 -13.90 -10.67 5.32
C SER A 98 -12.43 -10.39 5.66
N PHE A 99 -11.46 -10.97 4.95
CA PHE A 99 -10.03 -10.73 5.20
C PHE A 99 -9.68 -9.24 4.97
N PRO A 100 -9.12 -8.54 5.98
CA PRO A 100 -9.05 -7.08 5.94
C PRO A 100 -7.82 -6.51 5.19
N TYR A 101 -6.80 -7.34 4.90
CA TYR A 101 -5.53 -6.92 4.30
C TYR A 101 -5.43 -7.29 2.81
N GLY A 102 -4.32 -6.91 2.16
CA GLY A 102 -4.00 -7.30 0.79
C GLY A 102 -3.49 -8.74 0.69
N GLY A 103 -2.38 -9.01 1.36
CA GLY A 103 -1.82 -10.35 1.55
C GLY A 103 -1.09 -10.47 2.88
N MET A 104 -0.47 -11.63 3.09
CA MET A 104 0.46 -11.91 4.18
C MET A 104 1.42 -13.02 3.71
N GLU A 105 2.71 -12.77 3.85
CA GLU A 105 3.84 -13.49 3.26
C GLU A 105 4.19 -14.81 3.95
N ASN A 106 3.21 -15.47 4.56
CA ASN A 106 3.46 -16.61 5.43
C ASN A 106 4.20 -17.73 4.64
N PRO A 107 5.40 -18.17 5.07
CA PRO A 107 6.24 -19.09 4.29
C PRO A 107 5.51 -20.36 3.91
N CYS A 108 5.68 -20.80 2.67
CA CYS A 108 4.99 -21.94 2.07
C CYS A 108 3.48 -21.77 1.83
N LEU A 109 2.79 -20.79 2.41
CA LEU A 109 1.34 -20.59 2.25
C LEU A 109 0.96 -19.11 2.42
N THR A 110 1.17 -18.31 1.38
CA THR A 110 0.79 -16.89 1.34
C THR A 110 -0.72 -16.72 1.44
N PHE A 111 -1.18 -15.84 2.31
CA PHE A 111 -2.60 -15.49 2.42
C PHE A 111 -2.90 -14.35 1.46
N VAL A 112 -4.00 -14.44 0.71
CA VAL A 112 -4.41 -13.37 -0.23
C VAL A 112 -5.90 -13.06 -0.12
N THR A 113 -6.25 -11.80 -0.35
CA THR A 113 -7.64 -11.34 -0.39
C THR A 113 -8.35 -11.76 -1.69
N PRO A 114 -9.65 -12.10 -1.65
CA PRO A 114 -10.40 -12.39 -2.86
C PRO A 114 -10.67 -11.14 -3.71
N THR A 115 -10.38 -9.92 -3.22
CA THR A 115 -10.46 -8.71 -4.06
C THR A 115 -9.43 -8.69 -5.18
N LEU A 116 -8.42 -9.59 -5.14
CA LEU A 116 -7.46 -9.75 -6.24
C LEU A 116 -8.05 -10.50 -7.44
N LEU A 117 -9.20 -11.18 -7.29
CA LEU A 117 -9.85 -11.98 -8.32
C LEU A 117 -10.55 -11.10 -9.37
N ALA A 118 -9.78 -10.33 -10.13
CA ALA A 118 -10.25 -9.39 -11.15
C ALA A 118 -10.62 -10.08 -12.49
N GLY A 119 -10.23 -11.34 -12.69
CA GLY A 119 -10.50 -12.14 -13.89
C GLY A 119 -9.51 -11.90 -15.04
N ASP A 120 -8.65 -10.89 -14.93
CA ASP A 120 -7.69 -10.47 -15.94
C ASP A 120 -6.25 -10.34 -15.41
N ARG A 121 -6.01 -10.74 -14.15
CA ARG A 121 -4.70 -10.71 -13.47
C ARG A 121 -4.17 -9.30 -13.18
N SER A 122 -5.01 -8.28 -13.35
CA SER A 122 -4.62 -6.88 -13.20
C SER A 122 -4.19 -6.48 -11.78
N LEU A 123 -4.47 -7.32 -10.77
CA LEU A 123 -4.10 -7.15 -9.36
C LEU A 123 -3.15 -8.25 -8.86
N ALA A 124 -2.50 -8.99 -9.77
CA ALA A 124 -1.56 -10.05 -9.43
C ALA A 124 -0.24 -9.52 -8.85
N ASP A 125 0.01 -8.21 -8.90
CA ASP A 125 1.19 -7.58 -8.34
C ASP A 125 1.30 -7.74 -6.82
N VAL A 126 0.17 -7.84 -6.11
CA VAL A 126 0.16 -8.22 -4.69
C VAL A 126 0.82 -9.58 -4.51
N VAL A 127 0.59 -10.55 -5.40
CA VAL A 127 1.28 -11.86 -5.30
C VAL A 127 2.79 -11.71 -5.53
N ALA A 128 3.22 -10.82 -6.44
CA ALA A 128 4.65 -10.52 -6.62
C ALA A 128 5.28 -9.88 -5.37
N HIS A 129 4.53 -9.06 -4.63
CA HIS A 129 4.94 -8.50 -3.35
C HIS A 129 5.16 -9.61 -2.32
N GLU A 130 4.16 -10.47 -2.12
CA GLU A 130 4.27 -11.58 -1.16
C GLU A 130 5.35 -12.60 -1.56
N ILE A 131 5.59 -12.80 -2.87
CA ILE A 131 6.73 -13.61 -3.36
C ILE A 131 8.05 -12.98 -2.95
N SER A 132 8.19 -11.67 -3.12
CA SER A 132 9.42 -10.92 -2.82
C SER A 132 9.85 -11.08 -1.36
N HIS A 133 8.89 -11.08 -0.44
CA HIS A 133 9.14 -11.35 0.98
C HIS A 133 9.82 -12.69 1.27
N SER A 134 9.72 -13.67 0.37
CA SER A 134 10.44 -14.95 0.50
C SER A 134 11.95 -14.78 0.57
N TRP A 135 12.49 -13.64 0.13
CA TRP A 135 13.89 -13.22 0.30
C TRP A 135 14.01 -12.05 1.28
N THR A 136 13.15 -11.03 1.17
CA THR A 136 13.25 -9.77 1.92
C THR A 136 12.14 -9.68 2.99
N GLY A 137 12.40 -10.27 4.14
CA GLY A 137 11.44 -10.42 5.25
C GLY A 137 11.53 -11.82 5.85
N ASN A 138 11.28 -12.85 5.05
CA ASN A 138 11.28 -14.23 5.52
C ASN A 138 12.70 -14.82 5.64
N LEU A 139 13.58 -14.50 4.69
CA LEU A 139 14.95 -15.03 4.66
C LEU A 139 15.95 -14.06 5.29
N VAL A 140 15.78 -12.76 5.02
CA VAL A 140 16.51 -11.66 5.65
C VAL A 140 15.48 -10.84 6.41
N THR A 141 15.52 -10.89 7.74
CA THR A 141 14.42 -10.36 8.59
C THR A 141 14.88 -9.15 9.38
N ASN A 142 14.07 -8.11 9.51
CA ASN A 142 14.29 -7.04 10.50
C ASN A 142 14.44 -7.61 11.92
N HIS A 143 15.37 -7.06 12.72
CA HIS A 143 15.59 -7.52 14.10
C HIS A 143 14.51 -7.04 15.07
N THR A 144 14.06 -5.78 14.94
CA THR A 144 12.90 -5.24 15.66
C THR A 144 12.00 -4.44 14.71
N TRP A 145 10.79 -4.09 15.15
CA TRP A 145 9.79 -3.43 14.32
C TRP A 145 10.15 -2.00 13.90
N LYS A 146 11.09 -1.32 14.56
CA LYS A 146 11.60 -0.03 14.05
C LYS A 146 12.39 -0.16 12.75
N ASP A 147 12.97 -1.33 12.51
CA ASP A 147 13.74 -1.64 11.30
C ASP A 147 12.84 -2.24 10.21
N PHE A 148 11.51 -2.11 10.31
CA PHE A 148 10.54 -2.75 9.41
C PHE A 148 10.70 -2.36 7.93
N TRP A 149 11.26 -1.18 7.66
CA TRP A 149 11.61 -0.77 6.29
C TRP A 149 12.60 -1.74 5.61
N LEU A 150 13.40 -2.49 6.36
CA LEU A 150 14.30 -3.52 5.81
C LEU A 150 13.54 -4.69 5.19
N ASN A 151 12.34 -4.98 5.67
CA ASN A 151 11.46 -5.93 5.01
C ASN A 151 10.76 -5.22 3.84
N GLU A 152 10.04 -4.14 4.15
CA GLU A 152 9.07 -3.58 3.22
C GLU A 152 9.67 -2.77 2.09
N GLY A 153 10.65 -1.91 2.37
CA GLY A 153 11.35 -1.14 1.35
C GLY A 153 12.08 -2.03 0.34
N TRP A 154 12.71 -3.11 0.82
CA TRP A 154 13.36 -4.11 -0.03
C TRP A 154 12.35 -4.95 -0.82
N THR A 155 11.21 -5.28 -0.24
CA THR A 155 10.13 -6.01 -0.91
C THR A 155 9.52 -5.16 -2.02
N MET A 156 9.28 -3.87 -1.78
CA MET A 156 8.86 -2.92 -2.82
C MET A 156 9.89 -2.81 -3.96
N TRP A 157 11.18 -2.81 -3.64
CA TRP A 157 12.25 -2.81 -4.64
C TRP A 157 12.20 -4.06 -5.53
N LEU A 158 12.06 -5.25 -4.92
CA LEU A 158 12.02 -6.52 -5.65
C LEU A 158 10.71 -6.68 -6.44
N GLU A 159 9.56 -6.36 -5.83
CA GLU A 159 8.25 -6.38 -6.48
C GLU A 159 8.26 -5.53 -7.75
N ARG A 160 8.75 -4.29 -7.67
CA ARG A 160 8.79 -3.38 -8.82
C ARG A 160 9.63 -3.95 -9.95
N LYS A 161 10.77 -4.59 -9.65
CA LYS A 161 11.60 -5.26 -10.66
C LYS A 161 10.93 -6.49 -11.29
N ILE A 162 10.27 -7.32 -10.49
CA ILE A 162 9.48 -8.46 -11.00
C ILE A 162 8.40 -7.95 -11.95
N MET A 163 7.67 -6.92 -11.54
CA MET A 163 6.60 -6.35 -12.37
C MET A 163 7.12 -5.70 -13.64
N THR A 164 8.29 -5.05 -13.63
CA THR A 164 8.95 -4.55 -14.86
C THR A 164 9.20 -5.67 -15.87
N LYS A 165 9.66 -6.85 -15.42
CA LYS A 165 9.84 -8.02 -16.29
C LYS A 165 8.51 -8.56 -16.81
N ILE A 166 7.48 -8.61 -15.96
CA ILE A 166 6.14 -9.11 -16.32
C ILE A 166 5.43 -8.22 -17.34
N TYR A 167 5.52 -6.90 -17.16
CA TYR A 167 4.99 -5.95 -18.13
C TYR A 167 5.84 -5.88 -19.41
N ASN A 168 7.07 -6.39 -19.36
CA ASN A 168 8.05 -6.30 -20.44
C ASN A 168 8.21 -4.84 -20.94
N ASP A 169 8.27 -3.91 -20.00
CA ASP A 169 8.37 -2.47 -20.24
C ASP A 169 9.27 -1.84 -19.16
N PRO A 170 10.47 -1.34 -19.52
CA PRO A 170 11.39 -0.75 -18.55
C PRO A 170 10.80 0.47 -17.82
N LEU A 171 9.83 1.16 -18.44
CA LEU A 171 9.18 2.34 -17.84
C LEU A 171 8.20 1.96 -16.73
N ALA A 172 7.83 0.67 -16.61
CA ALA A 172 6.91 0.22 -15.56
C ALA A 172 7.50 0.35 -14.15
N TYR A 173 8.83 0.24 -13.98
CA TYR A 173 9.50 0.47 -12.70
C TYR A 173 9.25 1.90 -12.21
N ASP A 174 9.50 2.86 -13.09
CA ASP A 174 9.43 4.30 -12.81
C ASP A 174 7.98 4.77 -12.63
N LEU A 175 7.04 4.19 -13.38
CA LEU A 175 5.61 4.38 -13.17
C LEU A 175 5.18 3.94 -11.77
N LYS A 176 5.52 2.71 -11.36
CA LYS A 176 5.18 2.20 -10.02
C LYS A 176 5.88 2.99 -8.91
N ALA A 177 7.14 3.38 -9.11
CA ALA A 177 7.88 4.21 -8.16
C ALA A 177 7.23 5.59 -7.96
N THR A 178 6.79 6.22 -9.05
CA THR A 178 6.08 7.51 -9.01
C THR A 178 4.74 7.39 -8.27
N MET A 179 3.99 6.31 -8.48
CA MET A 179 2.74 6.08 -7.78
C MET A 179 2.96 5.86 -6.27
N GLY A 180 3.96 5.06 -5.90
CA GLY A 180 4.31 4.84 -4.50
C GLY A 180 4.77 6.11 -3.79
N LEU A 181 5.46 7.01 -4.49
CA LEU A 181 5.84 8.31 -3.95
C LEU A 181 4.62 9.19 -3.60
N ARG A 182 3.54 9.08 -4.38
CA ARG A 182 2.27 9.75 -4.06
C ARG A 182 1.64 9.13 -2.82
N ASP A 183 1.60 7.80 -2.72
CA ASP A 183 1.06 7.08 -1.55
C ASP A 183 1.86 7.40 -0.27
N LEU A 184 3.17 7.65 -0.40
CA LEU A 184 4.02 8.16 0.69
C LEU A 184 3.62 9.58 1.11
N LYS A 185 3.43 10.46 0.12
CA LYS A 185 3.03 11.85 0.38
C LYS A 185 1.71 11.91 1.13
N GLU A 186 0.72 11.13 0.71
CA GLU A 186 -0.58 11.03 1.38
C GLU A 186 -0.42 10.57 2.84
N SER A 187 0.41 9.54 3.10
CA SER A 187 0.63 9.07 4.48
C SER A 187 1.39 10.09 5.35
N VAL A 188 2.33 10.83 4.78
CA VAL A 188 3.02 11.92 5.49
C VAL A 188 2.06 13.07 5.81
N GLU A 189 1.14 13.39 4.91
CA GLU A 189 0.09 14.40 5.13
C GLU A 189 -0.91 13.95 6.21
N ASP A 190 -1.30 12.68 6.22
CA ASP A 190 -2.22 12.10 7.20
C ASP A 190 -1.65 12.12 8.63
N PHE A 191 -0.35 11.83 8.80
CA PHE A 191 0.31 11.94 10.11
C PHE A 191 0.71 13.39 10.46
N GLY A 192 1.05 14.19 9.46
CA GLY A 192 1.73 15.47 9.60
C GLY A 192 3.25 15.34 9.38
N ALA A 193 3.83 16.32 8.68
CA ALA A 193 5.21 16.29 8.19
C ALA A 193 6.28 16.15 9.29
N ASP A 194 6.00 16.59 10.51
CA ASP A 194 6.94 16.54 11.65
C ASP A 194 6.67 15.34 12.59
N HIS A 195 5.72 14.47 12.24
CA HIS A 195 5.31 13.38 13.12
C HIS A 195 6.39 12.28 13.20
N PRO A 196 6.75 11.75 14.39
CA PRO A 196 7.84 10.78 14.55
C PRO A 196 7.64 9.46 13.78
N TYR A 197 6.39 9.06 13.53
CA TYR A 197 6.09 7.85 12.73
C TYR A 197 6.35 8.03 11.23
N THR A 198 6.74 9.23 10.80
CA THR A 198 7.22 9.48 9.44
C THR A 198 8.73 9.30 9.30
N HIS A 199 9.44 8.96 10.38
CA HIS A 199 10.83 8.51 10.32
C HIS A 199 10.92 7.19 9.55
N LEU A 200 12.04 6.94 8.88
CA LEU A 200 12.29 5.63 8.28
C LEU A 200 12.55 4.56 9.35
N VAL A 201 13.19 4.96 10.45
CA VAL A 201 13.44 4.14 11.64
C VAL A 201 12.79 4.83 12.86
N PRO A 202 11.47 4.65 13.07
CA PRO A 202 10.76 5.31 14.16
C PRO A 202 11.08 4.69 15.52
N ASP A 203 11.15 5.50 16.57
CA ASP A 203 11.22 5.00 17.95
C ASP A 203 9.86 4.41 18.37
N SER A 204 9.74 3.09 18.21
CA SER A 204 8.47 2.34 18.30
C SER A 204 8.55 1.11 19.21
N ASP A 205 9.67 0.91 19.93
CA ASP A 205 9.94 -0.33 20.69
C ASP A 205 8.90 -0.62 21.81
N ASN A 206 8.05 0.35 22.18
CA ASN A 206 6.94 0.18 23.14
C ASN A 206 5.58 0.71 22.65
N ILE A 207 5.43 0.89 21.35
CA ILE A 207 4.18 1.32 20.72
C ILE A 207 3.50 0.09 20.12
N ASP A 208 2.17 0.07 20.11
CA ASP A 208 1.44 -0.94 19.34
C ASP A 208 1.86 -0.81 17.86
N PRO A 209 2.43 -1.86 17.23
CA PRO A 209 2.84 -1.78 15.83
C PRO A 209 1.71 -1.33 14.88
N ASP A 210 0.46 -1.65 15.21
CA ASP A 210 -0.71 -1.22 14.44
C ASP A 210 -0.91 0.31 14.44
N ASP A 211 -0.38 1.04 15.44
CA ASP A 211 -0.44 2.51 15.54
C ASP A 211 0.65 3.19 14.68
N VAL A 212 1.69 2.46 14.27
CA VAL A 212 2.81 2.96 13.45
C VAL A 212 2.69 2.49 11.99
N PHE A 213 1.93 1.42 11.75
CA PHE A 213 1.76 0.82 10.44
C PHE A 213 1.18 1.81 9.42
N SER A 214 1.87 1.96 8.29
CA SER A 214 1.53 2.91 7.23
C SER A 214 2.29 2.58 5.93
N SER A 215 2.12 3.36 4.87
CA SER A 215 2.93 3.21 3.63
C SER A 215 4.37 3.70 3.80
N ILE A 216 4.71 4.33 4.92
CA ILE A 216 6.02 4.97 5.14
C ILE A 216 7.19 3.98 5.07
N PRO A 217 7.23 2.87 5.84
CA PRO A 217 8.32 1.90 5.74
C PRO A 217 8.46 1.27 4.35
N TYR A 218 7.36 1.13 3.61
CA TYR A 218 7.33 0.64 2.23
C TYR A 218 7.99 1.64 1.28
N GLU A 219 7.44 2.85 1.22
CA GLU A 219 7.74 3.79 0.16
C GLU A 219 8.93 4.69 0.49
N LYS A 220 9.10 5.11 1.75
CA LYS A 220 10.31 5.83 2.19
C LYS A 220 11.51 4.88 2.18
N GLY A 221 11.29 3.61 2.54
CA GLY A 221 12.30 2.54 2.44
C GLY A 221 12.73 2.29 0.99
N PHE A 222 11.78 2.11 0.07
CA PHE A 222 12.09 2.00 -1.35
C PHE A 222 12.85 3.21 -1.88
N ASN A 223 12.39 4.43 -1.58
CA ASN A 223 13.03 5.65 -2.08
C ASN A 223 14.45 5.80 -1.52
N PHE A 224 14.71 5.34 -0.29
CA PHE A 224 16.05 5.28 0.25
C PHE A 224 16.95 4.30 -0.52
N LEU A 225 16.47 3.09 -0.82
CA LEU A 225 17.21 2.13 -1.65
C LEU A 225 17.46 2.66 -3.07
N ASN A 226 16.48 3.35 -3.64
CA ASN A 226 16.62 3.97 -4.96
C ASN A 226 17.65 5.11 -4.94
N TYR A 227 17.62 5.97 -3.93
CA TYR A 227 18.65 6.99 -3.71
C TYR A 227 20.05 6.36 -3.58
N LEU A 228 20.20 5.31 -2.78
CA LEU A 228 21.48 4.60 -2.65
C LEU A 228 21.94 4.02 -3.99
N SER A 229 21.03 3.52 -4.82
CA SER A 229 21.33 3.07 -6.18
C SER A 229 21.88 4.20 -7.06
N GLU A 230 21.32 5.40 -6.99
CA GLU A 230 21.83 6.56 -7.72
C GLU A 230 23.23 6.97 -7.23
N VAL A 231 23.43 6.99 -5.91
CA VAL A 231 24.71 7.31 -5.28
C VAL A 231 25.83 6.41 -5.80
N VAL A 232 25.60 5.11 -5.90
CA VAL A 232 26.65 4.15 -6.31
C VAL A 232 26.86 4.08 -7.82
N GLY A 233 26.03 4.78 -8.60
CA GLY A 233 26.18 4.93 -10.04
C GLY A 233 25.21 4.13 -10.90
N GLY A 234 24.07 3.70 -10.35
CA GLY A 234 22.95 3.15 -11.12
C GLY A 234 22.41 1.81 -10.61
N ARG A 235 21.33 1.35 -11.26
CA ARG A 235 20.56 0.17 -10.86
C ARG A 235 21.37 -1.12 -10.97
N ASP A 236 22.16 -1.30 -12.02
CA ASP A 236 22.92 -2.53 -12.25
C ASP A 236 23.95 -2.79 -11.14
N ILE A 237 24.70 -1.74 -10.74
CA ILE A 237 25.68 -1.81 -9.64
C ILE A 237 24.97 -2.13 -8.31
N PHE A 238 23.80 -1.52 -8.09
CA PHE A 238 23.02 -1.76 -6.88
C PHE A 238 22.37 -3.15 -6.84
N GLU A 239 22.00 -3.71 -8.00
CA GLU A 239 21.50 -5.09 -8.09
C GLU A 239 22.57 -6.11 -7.70
N ASP A 240 23.82 -5.90 -8.08
CA ASP A 240 24.92 -6.78 -7.63
C ASP A 240 25.13 -6.69 -6.11
N PHE A 241 25.00 -5.48 -5.54
CA PHE A 241 24.97 -5.31 -4.08
C PHE A 241 23.77 -6.03 -3.44
N ALA A 242 22.57 -5.93 -4.02
CA ALA A 242 21.38 -6.59 -3.49
C ALA A 242 21.55 -8.12 -3.43
N LYS A 243 22.14 -8.73 -4.47
CA LYS A 243 22.49 -10.16 -4.48
C LYS A 243 23.45 -10.50 -3.34
N ALA A 244 24.49 -9.67 -3.14
CA ALA A 244 25.45 -9.86 -2.05
C ALA A 244 24.82 -9.69 -0.66
N TYR A 245 23.93 -8.70 -0.50
CA TYR A 245 23.18 -8.42 0.71
C TYR A 245 22.30 -9.61 1.12
N ILE A 246 21.45 -10.09 0.21
CA ILE A 246 20.55 -11.22 0.47
C ILE A 246 21.37 -12.48 0.80
N LYS A 247 22.45 -12.73 0.04
CA LYS A 247 23.34 -13.86 0.31
C LYS A 247 24.02 -13.78 1.67
N ASN A 248 24.45 -12.60 2.11
CA ASN A 248 25.15 -12.41 3.38
C ASN A 248 24.24 -12.58 4.61
N PHE A 249 23.01 -12.08 4.51
CA PHE A 249 22.07 -12.03 5.62
C PHE A 249 21.01 -13.14 5.62
N ARG A 250 21.04 -14.06 4.64
CA ARG A 250 20.12 -15.21 4.63
C ARG A 250 20.13 -15.97 5.96
N PHE A 251 18.93 -16.25 6.48
CA PHE A 251 18.66 -16.87 7.79
C PHE A 251 19.11 -16.05 9.01
N LYS A 252 19.27 -14.74 8.86
CA LYS A 252 19.62 -13.82 9.96
C LYS A 252 18.56 -12.75 10.13
N THR A 253 18.53 -12.20 11.35
CA THR A 253 17.89 -10.92 11.61
C THR A 253 18.94 -9.81 11.57
N LEU A 254 18.57 -8.59 11.14
CA LEU A 254 19.48 -7.45 11.13
C LEU A 254 18.78 -6.13 11.46
N THR A 255 19.57 -5.16 11.95
CA THR A 255 19.16 -3.78 12.22
C THR A 255 19.52 -2.85 11.05
N SER A 256 18.98 -1.63 11.05
CA SER A 256 19.35 -0.60 10.07
C SER A 256 20.84 -0.25 10.09
N ASN A 257 21.51 -0.40 11.24
CA ASN A 257 22.95 -0.20 11.37
C ASN A 257 23.75 -1.35 10.73
N ASP A 258 23.33 -2.61 10.90
CA ASP A 258 23.95 -3.75 10.23
C ASP A 258 23.86 -3.60 8.70
N PHE A 259 22.72 -3.11 8.19
CA PHE A 259 22.56 -2.78 6.77
C PHE A 259 23.54 -1.70 6.33
N ARG A 260 23.63 -0.59 7.07
CA ARG A 260 24.55 0.52 6.80
C ARG A 260 26.01 0.05 6.76
N GLU A 261 26.44 -0.72 7.75
CA GLU A 261 27.81 -1.25 7.82
C GLU A 261 28.12 -2.14 6.63
N PHE A 262 27.21 -3.06 6.28
CA PHE A 262 27.40 -3.93 5.12
C PHE A 262 27.46 -3.15 3.81
N PHE A 263 26.59 -2.15 3.63
CA PHE A 263 26.62 -1.26 2.46
C PHE A 263 27.96 -0.53 2.34
N ILE A 264 28.42 0.10 3.42
CA ILE A 264 29.69 0.83 3.43
C ILE A 264 30.86 -0.09 3.10
N ASN A 265 30.92 -1.26 3.73
CA ASN A 265 32.00 -2.22 3.50
C ASN A 265 32.00 -2.74 2.06
N TYR A 266 30.84 -3.13 1.53
CA TYR A 266 30.74 -3.62 0.15
C TYR A 266 31.23 -2.57 -0.86
N PHE A 267 30.79 -1.32 -0.72
CA PHE A 267 31.17 -0.26 -1.65
C PHE A 267 32.58 0.31 -1.38
N THR A 268 33.19 0.03 -0.23
CA THR A 268 34.59 0.42 0.06
C THR A 268 35.59 -0.64 -0.38
N GLU A 269 35.26 -1.92 -0.21
CA GLU A 269 36.18 -3.05 -0.35
C GLU A 269 35.99 -3.83 -1.65
N VAL A 270 34.77 -3.87 -2.21
CA VAL A 270 34.43 -4.70 -3.39
C VAL A 270 34.34 -3.87 -4.66
N VAL A 271 33.60 -2.73 -4.63
CA VAL A 271 33.29 -1.95 -5.83
C VAL A 271 34.15 -0.68 -5.97
N ASP A 272 34.73 -0.19 -4.87
CA ASP A 272 35.52 1.05 -4.79
C ASP A 272 34.74 2.33 -5.18
N LYS A 273 33.75 2.67 -4.35
CA LYS A 273 32.86 3.85 -4.47
C LYS A 273 32.94 4.76 -3.24
N ARG A 274 34.10 4.81 -2.57
CA ARG A 274 34.31 5.51 -1.28
C ARG A 274 33.80 6.96 -1.32
N ASP A 275 34.27 7.74 -2.29
CA ASP A 275 33.88 9.15 -2.45
C ASP A 275 32.38 9.36 -2.69
N ALA A 276 31.69 8.37 -3.26
CA ALA A 276 30.26 8.45 -3.52
C ALA A 276 29.47 8.19 -2.23
N ILE A 277 29.82 7.13 -1.49
CA ILE A 277 29.10 6.72 -0.29
C ILE A 277 29.35 7.63 0.92
N GLU A 278 30.47 8.38 0.94
CA GLU A 278 30.75 9.40 1.97
C GLU A 278 29.68 10.50 2.03
N LYS A 279 28.94 10.72 0.94
CA LYS A 279 27.88 11.75 0.85
C LYS A 279 26.55 11.30 1.46
N VAL A 280 26.42 10.03 1.85
CA VAL A 280 25.17 9.48 2.39
C VAL A 280 24.98 9.96 3.82
N GLU A 281 23.99 10.80 4.04
CA GLU A 281 23.61 11.32 5.36
C GLU A 281 22.72 10.32 6.12
N TRP A 282 23.29 9.18 6.54
CA TRP A 282 22.57 8.05 7.16
C TRP A 282 21.62 8.45 8.31
N GLU A 283 22.10 9.24 9.28
CA GLU A 283 21.30 9.67 10.43
C GLU A 283 20.08 10.48 10.00
N LYS A 284 20.24 11.35 9.00
CA LYS A 284 19.12 12.14 8.50
C LYS A 284 18.12 11.24 7.76
N TRP A 285 18.58 10.27 6.98
CA TRP A 285 17.69 9.34 6.27
C TRP A 285 16.86 8.50 7.22
N PHE A 286 17.48 8.01 8.31
CA PHE A 286 16.80 7.20 9.30
C PHE A 286 15.82 8.01 10.16
N TYR A 287 16.21 9.21 10.60
CA TYR A 287 15.53 9.86 11.72
C TYR A 287 14.95 11.25 11.41
N THR A 288 14.99 11.73 10.15
CA THR A 288 14.28 12.96 9.78
C THR A 288 12.82 12.63 9.40
N PRO A 289 11.83 13.31 9.99
CA PRO A 289 10.42 13.13 9.63
C PRO A 289 10.09 13.72 8.26
N GLY A 290 8.91 13.39 7.76
CA GLY A 290 8.35 13.91 6.52
C GLY A 290 8.83 13.17 5.28
N MET A 291 8.83 13.86 4.15
CA MET A 291 9.25 13.32 2.86
C MET A 291 10.74 12.96 2.84
N PRO A 292 11.19 12.07 1.92
CA PRO A 292 12.60 11.74 1.73
C PRO A 292 13.50 12.98 1.57
N LEU A 293 14.75 12.90 2.04
CA LEU A 293 15.72 14.00 1.95
C LEU A 293 16.05 14.37 0.50
N VAL A 294 16.09 13.36 -0.36
CA VAL A 294 16.30 13.49 -1.79
C VAL A 294 15.13 12.80 -2.48
N MET A 295 14.49 13.54 -3.38
CA MET A 295 13.40 13.06 -4.20
C MET A 295 13.99 12.68 -5.55
N THR A 296 14.08 11.38 -5.84
CA THR A 296 14.54 10.92 -7.16
C THR A 296 13.56 11.34 -8.25
N GLU A 297 14.09 11.80 -9.38
CA GLU A 297 13.31 12.01 -10.60
C GLU A 297 13.19 10.69 -11.36
N PHE A 298 11.97 10.14 -11.41
CA PHE A 298 11.64 8.96 -12.21
C PHE A 298 11.22 9.35 -13.63
N ASP A 299 11.39 8.46 -14.61
CA ASP A 299 10.85 8.66 -15.95
C ASP A 299 9.32 8.86 -15.87
N SER A 300 8.88 9.98 -16.42
CA SER A 300 7.48 10.41 -16.32
C SER A 300 6.66 10.09 -17.57
N THR A 301 7.20 9.35 -18.54
CA THR A 301 6.53 9.09 -19.83
C THR A 301 5.16 8.43 -19.66
N LEU A 302 5.09 7.33 -18.91
CA LEU A 302 3.83 6.62 -18.67
C LEU A 302 2.90 7.39 -17.73
N THR A 303 3.46 8.06 -16.72
CA THR A 303 2.73 8.90 -15.77
C THR A 303 2.06 10.07 -16.49
N ASN A 304 2.81 10.81 -17.31
CA ASN A 304 2.34 11.95 -18.09
C ASN A 304 1.25 11.56 -19.09
N ALA A 305 1.33 10.36 -19.67
CA ALA A 305 0.29 9.87 -20.57
C ALA A 305 -1.07 9.74 -19.86
N ALA A 306 -1.08 9.22 -18.63
CA ALA A 306 -2.30 9.07 -17.84
C ALA A 306 -2.79 10.40 -17.24
N THR A 307 -1.90 11.18 -16.63
CA THR A 307 -2.26 12.45 -15.98
C THR A 307 -2.71 13.49 -17.01
N SER A 308 -2.02 13.64 -18.14
CA SER A 308 -2.42 14.59 -19.19
C SER A 308 -3.79 14.26 -19.80
N LEU A 309 -4.11 12.97 -19.92
CA LEU A 309 -5.44 12.54 -20.35
C LEU A 309 -6.50 12.93 -19.31
N GLY A 310 -6.25 12.65 -18.02
CA GLY A 310 -7.13 13.04 -16.92
C GLY A 310 -7.36 14.56 -16.84
N GLU A 311 -6.30 15.35 -17.01
CA GLU A 311 -6.37 16.82 -17.07
C GLU A 311 -7.23 17.30 -18.25
N SER A 312 -7.17 16.63 -19.40
CA SER A 312 -7.95 17.00 -20.58
C SER A 312 -9.42 16.59 -20.42
N MET A 313 -9.69 15.39 -19.89
CA MET A 313 -11.03 14.92 -19.52
C MET A 313 -11.70 15.80 -18.47
N SER A 314 -10.91 16.40 -17.57
CA SER A 314 -11.41 17.33 -16.54
C SER A 314 -11.90 18.67 -17.12
N LYS A 315 -11.44 19.04 -18.32
CA LYS A 315 -11.73 20.34 -18.96
C LYS A 315 -12.86 20.29 -19.99
N SER A 316 -13.21 19.10 -20.49
CA SER A 316 -14.21 18.96 -21.55
C SER A 316 -14.84 17.58 -21.58
N THR A 317 -16.12 17.51 -21.95
CA THR A 317 -16.84 16.27 -22.27
C THR A 317 -16.59 15.78 -23.71
N ASP A 318 -15.88 16.54 -24.54
CA ASP A 318 -15.66 16.23 -25.96
C ASP A 318 -14.37 15.42 -26.15
N PRO A 319 -14.45 14.14 -26.54
CA PRO A 319 -13.27 13.30 -26.69
C PRO A 319 -12.28 13.77 -27.75
N SER A 320 -12.70 14.61 -28.70
CA SER A 320 -11.80 15.19 -29.70
C SER A 320 -10.78 16.17 -29.10
N LYS A 321 -11.01 16.62 -27.85
CA LYS A 321 -10.14 17.57 -27.12
C LYS A 321 -9.21 16.88 -26.11
N TRP A 322 -9.24 15.55 -26.00
CA TRP A 322 -8.49 14.81 -24.97
C TRP A 322 -7.04 14.48 -25.31
N GLY A 323 -6.46 15.23 -26.25
CA GLY A 323 -5.05 15.11 -26.62
C GLY A 323 -4.74 13.87 -27.46
N PRO A 324 -3.46 13.46 -27.54
CA PRO A 324 -2.98 12.47 -28.49
C PRO A 324 -3.24 11.01 -28.08
N ALA A 325 -3.83 10.75 -26.91
CA ALA A 325 -4.15 9.39 -26.49
C ALA A 325 -5.16 8.78 -27.47
N THR A 326 -4.78 7.69 -28.13
CA THR A 326 -5.62 7.00 -29.11
C THR A 326 -6.18 5.71 -28.52
N LYS A 327 -7.26 5.22 -29.12
CA LYS A 327 -7.82 3.90 -28.76
C LYS A 327 -6.79 2.78 -28.84
N SER A 328 -5.82 2.83 -29.76
CA SER A 328 -4.76 1.83 -29.86
C SER A 328 -3.69 1.97 -28.76
N SER A 329 -3.40 3.18 -28.28
CA SER A 329 -2.50 3.37 -27.15
C SER A 329 -3.12 2.90 -25.83
N LEU A 330 -4.42 3.16 -25.62
CA LEU A 330 -5.13 2.71 -24.42
C LEU A 330 -5.15 1.18 -24.27
N LYS A 331 -5.20 0.42 -25.38
CA LYS A 331 -5.12 -1.05 -25.34
C LYS A 331 -3.80 -1.59 -24.79
N LYS A 332 -2.75 -0.77 -24.78
CA LYS A 332 -1.43 -1.13 -24.23
C LYS A 332 -1.25 -0.65 -22.79
N TRP A 333 -2.22 0.08 -22.25
CA TRP A 333 -2.10 0.61 -20.90
C TRP A 333 -2.11 -0.52 -19.88
N GLN A 334 -1.14 -0.44 -18.98
CA GLN A 334 -1.05 -1.29 -17.81
C GLN A 334 -2.05 -0.79 -16.75
N THR A 335 -2.48 -1.67 -15.83
CA THR A 335 -3.38 -1.32 -14.71
C THR A 335 -2.96 -0.04 -13.96
N PRO A 336 -1.65 0.18 -13.65
CA PRO A 336 -1.23 1.37 -12.93
C PRO A 336 -1.55 2.69 -13.67
N GLN A 337 -1.55 2.70 -15.01
CA GLN A 337 -1.94 3.89 -15.80
C GLN A 337 -3.45 4.18 -15.70
N TRP A 338 -4.29 3.14 -15.70
CA TRP A 338 -5.73 3.29 -15.50
C TRP A 338 -6.08 3.80 -14.10
N VAL A 339 -5.38 3.27 -13.08
CA VAL A 339 -5.46 3.74 -11.70
C VAL A 339 -5.07 5.21 -11.62
N LEU A 340 -3.93 5.59 -12.20
CA LEU A 340 -3.42 6.96 -12.20
C LEU A 340 -4.36 7.93 -12.94
N LEU A 341 -4.98 7.51 -14.04
CA LEU A 341 -6.00 8.31 -14.73
C LEU A 341 -7.18 8.62 -13.80
N LEU A 342 -7.74 7.61 -13.14
CA LEU A 342 -8.86 7.81 -12.22
C LEU A 342 -8.46 8.64 -11.00
N ASP A 343 -7.27 8.44 -10.45
CA ASP A 343 -6.75 9.25 -9.35
C ASP A 343 -6.59 10.71 -9.77
N THR A 344 -6.10 10.98 -10.98
CA THR A 344 -6.01 12.34 -11.51
C THR A 344 -7.38 13.02 -11.56
N LEU A 345 -8.40 12.30 -12.03
CA LEU A 345 -9.78 12.81 -12.06
C LEU A 345 -10.31 13.08 -10.64
N LEU A 346 -10.06 12.16 -9.70
CA LEU A 346 -10.47 12.32 -8.30
C LEU A 346 -9.79 13.51 -7.62
N LEU A 347 -8.48 13.68 -7.83
CA LEU A 347 -7.72 14.83 -7.32
C LEU A 347 -8.25 16.14 -7.89
N ASN A 348 -8.55 16.18 -9.19
CA ASN A 348 -9.14 17.37 -9.81
C ASN A 348 -10.52 17.70 -9.23
N GLN A 349 -11.29 16.68 -8.85
CA GLN A 349 -12.57 16.88 -8.18
C GLN A 349 -12.42 17.38 -6.74
N SER A 350 -11.46 16.86 -5.96
CA SER A 350 -11.28 17.18 -4.54
C SER A 350 -10.50 18.47 -4.29
N GLU A 351 -9.43 18.71 -5.06
CA GLU A 351 -8.48 19.81 -4.81
C GLU A 351 -8.68 20.99 -5.75
N LYS A 352 -9.02 20.73 -7.02
CA LYS A 352 -9.21 21.78 -8.04
C LYS A 352 -10.67 22.20 -8.24
N GLY A 353 -11.60 21.60 -7.49
CA GLY A 353 -13.03 21.93 -7.54
C GLY A 353 -13.72 21.59 -8.86
N VAL A 354 -13.17 20.66 -9.65
CA VAL A 354 -13.78 20.24 -10.93
C VAL A 354 -15.08 19.48 -10.65
N ALA A 355 -16.20 19.99 -11.17
CA ALA A 355 -17.51 19.36 -11.04
C ALA A 355 -17.80 18.42 -12.21
N PHE A 356 -17.55 17.12 -12.02
CA PHE A 356 -17.99 16.10 -12.97
C PHE A 356 -19.51 15.90 -12.91
N THR A 357 -20.11 15.70 -14.08
CA THR A 357 -21.54 15.37 -14.23
C THR A 357 -21.69 13.97 -14.82
N PRO A 358 -22.89 13.34 -14.76
CA PRO A 358 -23.14 12.06 -15.44
C PRO A 358 -22.72 12.05 -16.91
N ALA A 359 -22.88 13.17 -17.63
CA ALA A 359 -22.43 13.29 -19.02
C ALA A 359 -20.90 13.27 -19.18
N HIS A 360 -20.14 13.79 -18.21
CA HIS A 360 -18.68 13.64 -18.20
C HIS A 360 -18.30 12.16 -18.03
N LEU A 361 -18.94 11.48 -17.08
CA LEU A 361 -18.66 10.08 -16.81
C LEU A 361 -18.99 9.19 -18.02
N ASP A 362 -20.14 9.43 -18.66
CA ASP A 362 -20.53 8.70 -19.87
C ASP A 362 -19.51 8.88 -21.01
N ALA A 363 -19.01 10.10 -21.22
CA ALA A 363 -17.97 10.37 -22.21
C ALA A 363 -16.64 9.68 -21.87
N ILE A 364 -16.22 9.75 -20.60
CA ILE A 364 -14.95 9.18 -20.13
C ILE A 364 -14.97 7.66 -20.28
N ASP A 365 -16.04 7.01 -19.81
CA ASP A 365 -16.16 5.56 -19.88
C ASP A 365 -16.32 5.08 -21.33
N ALA A 366 -17.08 5.79 -22.17
CA ALA A 366 -17.19 5.47 -23.60
C ALA A 366 -15.84 5.55 -24.33
N PHE A 367 -15.02 6.55 -24.03
CA PHE A 367 -13.67 6.67 -24.60
C PHE A 367 -12.74 5.57 -24.10
N ALA A 368 -12.89 5.19 -22.84
CA ALA A 368 -12.21 4.05 -22.23
C ALA A 368 -12.82 2.69 -22.61
N HIS A 369 -13.66 2.62 -23.65
CA HIS A 369 -14.29 1.37 -24.12
C HIS A 369 -15.12 0.65 -23.05
N HIS A 370 -15.79 1.42 -22.20
CA HIS A 370 -16.56 0.95 -21.05
C HIS A 370 -15.72 0.18 -20.02
N HIS A 371 -14.40 0.39 -20.00
CA HIS A 371 -13.50 -0.34 -19.13
C HIS A 371 -13.82 -0.13 -17.65
N PHE A 372 -14.22 1.08 -17.22
CA PHE A 372 -14.50 1.35 -15.81
C PHE A 372 -15.82 0.73 -15.34
N THR A 373 -16.83 0.69 -16.21
CA THR A 373 -18.13 0.07 -15.90
C THR A 373 -18.09 -1.46 -15.97
N THR A 374 -17.25 -2.03 -16.84
CA THR A 374 -17.19 -3.48 -17.08
C THR A 374 -16.07 -4.20 -16.33
N SER A 375 -15.09 -3.47 -15.77
CA SER A 375 -13.99 -4.09 -15.03
C SER A 375 -14.46 -4.74 -13.73
N HIS A 376 -13.86 -5.89 -13.41
CA HIS A 376 -13.99 -6.54 -12.11
C HIS A 376 -12.83 -6.19 -11.16
N ASN A 377 -11.84 -5.42 -11.63
CA ASN A 377 -10.73 -4.94 -10.81
C ASN A 377 -11.24 -4.03 -9.68
N ALA A 378 -10.99 -4.43 -8.44
CA ALA A 378 -11.47 -3.71 -7.26
C ALA A 378 -10.89 -2.29 -7.12
N GLU A 379 -9.64 -2.05 -7.54
CA GLU A 379 -8.99 -0.73 -7.51
C GLU A 379 -9.64 0.25 -8.51
N LEU A 380 -10.01 -0.22 -9.71
CA LEU A 380 -10.70 0.58 -10.71
C LEU A 380 -12.16 0.82 -10.31
N ARG A 381 -12.88 -0.22 -9.89
CA ARG A 381 -14.27 -0.13 -9.42
C ARG A 381 -14.40 0.86 -8.28
N TYR A 382 -13.54 0.75 -7.26
CA TYR A 382 -13.52 1.66 -6.12
C TYR A 382 -13.43 3.12 -6.56
N ARG A 383 -12.42 3.47 -7.35
CA ARG A 383 -12.20 4.85 -7.81
C ARG A 383 -13.33 5.35 -8.70
N TRP A 384 -13.82 4.50 -9.60
CA TRP A 384 -14.93 4.83 -10.49
C TRP A 384 -16.22 5.12 -9.70
N TYR A 385 -16.52 4.29 -8.69
CA TYR A 385 -17.67 4.50 -7.81
C TYR A 385 -17.53 5.75 -6.96
N THR A 386 -16.34 6.01 -6.41
CA THR A 386 -16.02 7.26 -5.70
C THR A 386 -16.29 8.48 -6.59
N LEU A 387 -15.75 8.48 -7.82
CA LEU A 387 -15.94 9.57 -8.78
C LEU A 387 -17.43 9.77 -9.11
N SER A 388 -18.16 8.66 -9.29
CA SER A 388 -19.58 8.66 -9.63
C SER A 388 -20.48 9.17 -8.50
N LEU A 389 -20.23 8.76 -7.26
CA LEU A 389 -20.95 9.24 -6.08
C LEU A 389 -20.76 10.75 -5.90
N ARG A 390 -19.52 11.22 -6.05
CA ARG A 390 -19.19 12.65 -5.94
C ARG A 390 -19.77 13.48 -7.10
N ALA A 391 -19.89 12.89 -8.29
CA ALA A 391 -20.62 13.45 -9.43
C ALA A 391 -22.15 13.35 -9.30
N LYS A 392 -22.65 12.77 -8.19
CA LYS A 392 -24.07 12.58 -7.86
C LYS A 392 -24.83 11.78 -8.94
N ASP A 393 -24.19 10.75 -9.49
CA ASP A 393 -24.82 9.86 -10.47
C ASP A 393 -25.64 8.75 -9.76
N PRO A 394 -26.99 8.82 -9.75
CA PRO A 394 -27.81 7.83 -9.05
C PRO A 394 -27.75 6.44 -9.70
N ARG A 395 -27.33 6.33 -10.97
CA ARG A 395 -27.24 5.06 -11.71
C ARG A 395 -26.23 4.10 -11.08
N GLN A 396 -25.26 4.62 -10.32
CA GLN A 396 -24.20 3.81 -9.71
C GLN A 396 -24.51 3.32 -8.29
N HIS A 397 -25.60 3.77 -7.66
CA HIS A 397 -25.93 3.38 -6.28
C HIS A 397 -26.05 1.87 -6.08
N ASP A 398 -26.72 1.17 -7.02
CA ASP A 398 -26.85 -0.29 -6.94
C ASP A 398 -25.52 -1.02 -7.13
N ASN A 399 -24.65 -0.49 -8.01
CA ASN A 399 -23.32 -1.05 -8.22
C ASN A 399 -22.43 -0.85 -7.00
N VAL A 400 -22.50 0.33 -6.36
CA VAL A 400 -21.80 0.62 -5.09
C VAL A 400 -22.30 -0.31 -3.98
N ALA A 401 -23.62 -0.43 -3.81
CA ALA A 401 -24.21 -1.30 -2.80
C ALA A 401 -23.80 -2.77 -2.98
N ARG A 402 -23.75 -3.24 -4.23
CA ARG A 402 -23.28 -4.59 -4.57
C ARG A 402 -21.80 -4.76 -4.22
N PHE A 403 -20.94 -3.82 -4.61
CA PHE A 403 -19.50 -3.87 -4.31
C PHE A 403 -19.20 -3.86 -2.80
N LEU A 404 -19.97 -3.08 -2.03
CA LEU A 404 -19.87 -3.08 -0.56
C LEU A 404 -20.36 -4.40 0.05
N GLY A 405 -21.26 -5.13 -0.62
CA GLY A 405 -21.73 -6.44 -0.22
C GLY A 405 -20.85 -7.62 -0.66
N GLU A 406 -19.86 -7.39 -1.52
CA GLU A 406 -18.99 -8.45 -2.08
C GLU A 406 -17.69 -8.65 -1.30
N GLN A 407 -17.23 -7.66 -0.52
CA GLN A 407 -15.92 -7.70 0.16
C GLN A 407 -15.86 -6.82 1.42
N GLY A 408 -14.89 -7.08 2.30
CA GLY A 408 -14.71 -6.38 3.58
C GLY A 408 -13.40 -5.60 3.73
N ARG A 409 -12.65 -5.38 2.64
CA ARG A 409 -11.34 -4.71 2.69
C ARG A 409 -11.52 -3.24 3.05
N MET A 410 -10.97 -2.83 4.19
CA MET A 410 -11.22 -1.48 4.75
C MET A 410 -10.74 -0.35 3.83
N LYS A 411 -9.71 -0.61 3.00
CA LYS A 411 -9.23 0.28 1.93
C LYS A 411 -10.35 0.77 1.00
N TYR A 412 -11.33 -0.08 0.71
CA TYR A 412 -12.43 0.26 -0.21
C TYR A 412 -13.72 0.60 0.53
N VAL A 413 -14.07 -0.21 1.53
CA VAL A 413 -15.38 -0.14 2.19
C VAL A 413 -15.53 1.17 2.96
N ARG A 414 -14.52 1.58 3.74
CA ARG A 414 -14.63 2.77 4.59
C ARG A 414 -14.75 4.07 3.79
N PRO A 415 -13.88 4.36 2.80
CA PRO A 415 -14.01 5.58 2.03
C PRO A 415 -15.33 5.65 1.24
N LEU A 416 -15.79 4.53 0.65
CA LEU A 416 -17.07 4.51 -0.06
C LEU A 416 -18.27 4.74 0.85
N PHE A 417 -18.28 4.21 2.08
CA PHE A 417 -19.33 4.55 3.05
C PHE A 417 -19.31 6.04 3.42
N ARG A 418 -18.13 6.65 3.58
CA ARG A 418 -17.99 8.09 3.82
C ARG A 418 -18.52 8.92 2.65
N ASP A 419 -18.18 8.56 1.41
CA ASP A 419 -18.71 9.23 0.22
C ASP A 419 -20.23 9.02 0.06
N LEU A 420 -20.76 7.82 0.36
CA LEU A 420 -22.21 7.57 0.40
C LEU A 420 -22.92 8.45 1.44
N ILE A 421 -22.38 8.58 2.64
CA ILE A 421 -22.94 9.44 3.69
C ILE A 421 -22.99 10.90 3.20
N LYS A 422 -21.89 11.37 2.62
CA LYS A 422 -21.71 12.76 2.17
C LYS A 422 -22.58 13.10 0.96
N HIS A 423 -22.69 12.20 -0.01
CA HIS A 423 -23.31 12.50 -1.31
C HIS A 423 -24.70 11.88 -1.52
N SER A 424 -25.00 10.77 -0.83
CA SER A 424 -26.28 10.04 -0.94
C SER A 424 -27.08 10.03 0.38
N GLY A 425 -26.50 10.53 1.48
CA GLY A 425 -27.15 10.71 2.78
C GLY A 425 -27.05 9.52 3.74
N LYS A 426 -27.01 9.82 5.05
CA LYS A 426 -26.87 8.82 6.14
C LYS A 426 -27.90 7.68 6.07
N HIS A 427 -29.14 7.96 5.67
CA HIS A 427 -30.19 6.95 5.61
C HIS A 427 -29.87 5.84 4.61
N HIS A 428 -29.40 6.21 3.41
CA HIS A 428 -29.03 5.23 2.39
C HIS A 428 -27.82 4.39 2.82
N ALA A 429 -26.80 5.03 3.40
CA ALA A 429 -25.65 4.34 3.98
C ALA A 429 -26.08 3.35 5.09
N LYS A 430 -26.98 3.74 6.01
CA LYS A 430 -27.52 2.86 7.06
C LYS A 430 -28.24 1.64 6.49
N GLN A 431 -29.01 1.81 5.42
CA GLN A 431 -29.69 0.70 4.75
C GLN A 431 -28.70 -0.31 4.17
N ILE A 432 -27.68 0.14 3.45
CA ILE A 432 -26.63 -0.74 2.91
C ILE A 432 -25.90 -1.44 4.05
N PHE A 433 -25.43 -0.68 5.04
CA PHE A 433 -24.70 -1.23 6.19
C PHE A 433 -25.52 -2.27 6.96
N SER A 434 -26.82 -2.05 7.18
CA SER A 434 -27.66 -3.04 7.87
C SER A 434 -27.71 -4.40 7.16
N LYS A 435 -27.58 -4.42 5.83
CA LYS A 435 -27.57 -5.64 5.01
C LYS A 435 -26.19 -6.30 4.96
N THR A 436 -25.11 -5.52 5.13
CA THR A 436 -23.74 -6.03 4.96
C THR A 436 -22.96 -6.21 6.27
N LYS A 437 -23.42 -5.64 7.39
CA LYS A 437 -22.72 -5.59 8.69
C LYS A 437 -22.18 -6.94 9.16
N THR A 438 -22.96 -8.00 9.03
CA THR A 438 -22.60 -9.34 9.51
C THR A 438 -21.54 -10.04 8.66
N MET A 439 -21.24 -9.51 7.47
CA MET A 439 -20.21 -10.06 6.57
C MET A 439 -18.82 -9.47 6.83
N TYR A 440 -18.75 -8.30 7.48
CA TYR A 440 -17.48 -7.64 7.75
C TYR A 440 -16.78 -8.21 8.98
N HIS A 441 -15.45 -8.15 8.95
CA HIS A 441 -14.64 -8.36 10.16
C HIS A 441 -15.10 -7.42 11.29
N PRO A 442 -15.12 -7.84 12.56
CA PRO A 442 -15.62 -7.02 13.67
C PRO A 442 -14.98 -5.62 13.76
N ILE A 443 -13.69 -5.51 13.45
CA ILE A 443 -12.98 -4.21 13.39
C ILE A 443 -13.59 -3.31 12.30
N CYS A 444 -13.74 -3.82 11.08
CA CYS A 444 -14.34 -3.09 9.96
C CYS A 444 -15.78 -2.65 10.29
N ALA A 445 -16.61 -3.55 10.80
CA ALA A 445 -17.98 -3.23 11.21
C ALA A 445 -18.05 -2.13 12.29
N LYS A 446 -17.16 -2.19 13.28
CA LYS A 446 -17.06 -1.17 14.34
C LYS A 446 -16.70 0.21 13.76
N MET A 447 -15.70 0.26 12.88
CA MET A 447 -15.26 1.52 12.27
C MET A 447 -16.34 2.13 11.36
N LEU A 448 -17.04 1.31 10.58
CA LEU A 448 -18.13 1.79 9.71
C LEU A 448 -19.32 2.31 10.50
N GLN A 449 -19.68 1.64 11.60
CA GLN A 449 -20.72 2.11 12.51
C GLN A 449 -20.37 3.51 13.03
N LYS A 450 -19.10 3.72 13.45
CA LYS A 450 -18.59 5.02 13.87
C LYS A 450 -18.71 6.07 12.76
N ASP A 451 -18.20 5.77 11.56
CA ASP A 451 -18.26 6.67 10.40
C ASP A 451 -19.73 7.08 10.07
N ILE A 452 -20.69 6.15 10.19
CA ILE A 452 -22.13 6.38 9.95
C ILE A 452 -22.78 7.24 11.04
N ASP A 453 -22.48 6.97 12.31
CA ASP A 453 -23.09 7.66 13.44
C ASP A 453 -22.59 9.10 13.53
N GLU A 454 -21.27 9.29 13.44
CA GLU A 454 -20.62 10.62 13.40
C GLU A 454 -21.04 11.38 12.14
N GLY A 455 -21.24 10.69 11.02
CA GLY A 455 -21.83 11.27 9.83
C GLY A 455 -20.97 12.25 9.07
N HIS A 456 -19.66 12.11 9.24
CA HIS A 456 -18.57 12.86 8.63
C HIS A 456 -19.02 14.14 7.88
N GLU A 457 -19.09 15.26 8.61
CA GLU A 457 -18.63 16.52 8.04
C GLU A 457 -17.14 16.35 7.69
N ALA A 458 -16.69 16.93 6.58
CA ALA A 458 -15.34 16.74 6.08
C ALA A 458 -14.30 17.10 7.16
N VAL A 459 -13.41 16.16 7.49
CA VAL A 459 -12.16 16.52 8.18
C VAL A 459 -11.25 17.08 7.08
N GLY A 460 -11.36 18.39 6.87
CA GLY A 460 -10.22 19.19 6.46
C GLY A 460 -9.54 19.68 7.74
N ALA A 461 -8.23 19.46 7.82
CA ALA A 461 -7.35 19.78 8.94
C ALA A 461 -7.51 18.89 10.19
N ALA A 462 -6.34 18.49 10.73
CA ALA A 462 -6.15 17.82 12.00
C ALA A 462 -7.04 18.40 13.10
N PRO A 463 -7.44 17.62 14.12
CA PRO A 463 -8.19 18.16 15.24
C PRO A 463 -7.37 19.27 15.87
N ALA A 464 -7.84 20.52 15.74
CA ALA A 464 -7.42 21.57 16.64
C ALA A 464 -7.56 21.01 18.05
N LEU A 465 -6.46 21.01 18.82
CA LEU A 465 -6.44 20.56 20.20
C LEU A 465 -7.72 21.06 20.88
N ALA A 466 -8.59 20.14 21.28
CA ALA A 466 -9.69 20.47 22.16
C ALA A 466 -9.05 21.09 23.42
N THR A 467 -9.16 22.40 23.55
CA THR A 467 -8.69 23.12 24.72
C THR A 467 -9.48 22.58 25.91
N ARG A 468 -8.81 21.80 26.75
CA ARG A 468 -9.36 21.37 28.02
C ARG A 468 -9.78 22.63 28.80
N PRO A 469 -11.01 22.70 29.35
CA PRO A 469 -11.41 23.79 30.22
C PRO A 469 -10.43 23.81 31.41
N GLY A 470 -9.61 24.85 31.51
CA GLY A 470 -8.61 25.02 32.58
C GLY A 470 -7.22 25.52 32.13
N VAL A 471 -6.83 25.36 30.86
CA VAL A 471 -5.51 25.82 30.39
C VAL A 471 -5.47 27.33 30.13
N LEU A 472 -6.54 27.89 29.55
CA LEU A 472 -6.67 29.33 29.28
C LEU A 472 -6.73 30.17 30.56
N ALA A 473 -7.36 29.65 31.62
CA ALA A 473 -7.41 30.29 32.93
C ALA A 473 -6.01 30.49 33.54
N GLY A 474 -5.12 29.50 33.39
CA GLY A 474 -3.76 29.58 33.91
C GLY A 474 -2.89 30.60 33.17
N VAL A 475 -3.07 30.74 31.84
CA VAL A 475 -2.33 31.69 31.00
C VAL A 475 -2.83 33.13 31.22
N ALA A 476 -4.15 33.32 31.30
CA ALA A 476 -4.76 34.61 31.60
C ALA A 476 -4.33 35.14 32.98
N GLN A 477 -4.24 34.25 33.97
CA GLN A 477 -3.77 34.59 35.32
C GLN A 477 -2.27 34.91 35.38
N ALA A 478 -1.42 34.22 34.60
CA ALA A 478 0.01 34.49 34.53
C ALA A 478 0.34 35.80 33.81
N LEU A 479 -0.51 36.23 32.88
CA LEU A 479 -0.32 37.45 32.08
C LEU A 479 -1.14 38.65 32.59
N GLY A 480 -2.02 38.46 33.58
CA GLY A 480 -2.84 39.51 34.19
C GLY A 480 -3.89 40.12 33.25
N VAL A 481 -4.37 39.36 32.27
CA VAL A 481 -5.35 39.80 31.25
C VAL A 481 -6.61 38.94 31.28
N SER A 482 -7.72 39.41 30.70
CA SER A 482 -8.94 38.59 30.59
C SER A 482 -8.76 37.41 29.63
N GLU A 483 -9.51 36.33 29.84
CA GLU A 483 -9.45 35.13 28.99
C GLU A 483 -9.75 35.43 27.52
N ASP A 484 -10.64 36.38 27.24
CA ASP A 484 -10.97 36.82 25.88
C ASP A 484 -9.77 37.48 25.16
N VAL A 485 -8.91 38.19 25.91
CA VAL A 485 -7.68 38.81 25.39
C VAL A 485 -6.58 37.77 25.19
N ALA A 486 -6.47 36.78 26.09
CA ALA A 486 -5.56 35.65 25.93
C ALA A 486 -5.92 34.78 24.71
N LEU A 487 -7.22 34.60 24.45
CA LEU A 487 -7.73 33.89 23.28
C LEU A 487 -7.45 34.68 21.98
N GLY A 488 -7.65 36.00 21.99
CA GLY A 488 -7.35 36.87 20.86
C GLY A 488 -5.85 36.90 20.48
N ALA A 489 -4.96 36.86 21.47
CA ALA A 489 -3.51 36.82 21.24
C ALA A 489 -3.04 35.45 20.68
N ALA A 490 -3.63 34.34 21.12
CA ALA A 490 -3.32 33.00 20.61
C ALA A 490 -3.76 32.83 19.14
N VAL A 491 -4.92 33.39 18.77
CA VAL A 491 -5.41 33.38 17.39
C VAL A 491 -4.58 34.30 16.49
N ALA A 492 -4.13 35.46 16.99
CA ALA A 492 -3.28 36.38 16.23
C ALA A 492 -1.85 35.85 16.00
N ALA A 493 -1.29 35.08 16.94
CA ALA A 493 0.04 34.47 16.79
C ALA A 493 0.07 33.34 15.73
N GLY A 494 -1.07 32.68 15.49
CA GLY A 494 -1.20 31.63 14.47
C GLY A 494 -1.18 32.11 13.02
N ALA A 495 -1.19 33.42 12.75
CA ALA A 495 -1.36 33.99 11.41
C ALA A 495 -0.12 34.71 10.83
N VAL A 496 1.05 34.75 11.51
CA VAL A 496 2.21 35.56 11.06
C VAL A 496 3.55 34.81 11.09
N VAL A 497 3.65 33.55 10.64
CA VAL A 497 4.99 32.94 10.43
C VAL A 497 5.14 32.33 9.05
N VAL A 498 5.30 33.21 8.06
CA VAL A 498 6.14 32.97 6.87
C VAL A 498 7.03 34.21 6.73
N GLY A 499 8.33 34.08 7.03
CA GLY A 499 9.31 35.15 6.76
C GLY A 499 10.42 35.31 7.80
N SER A 500 11.55 34.63 7.55
CA SER A 500 12.93 35.08 7.81
C SER A 500 13.41 35.49 9.22
N VAL A 501 14.31 34.64 9.74
CA VAL A 501 15.63 34.94 10.36
C VAL A 501 15.97 36.43 10.56
N ILE A 502 16.33 36.86 11.79
CA ILE A 502 17.56 37.63 12.13
C ILE A 502 17.55 38.18 13.58
N LEU A 503 18.61 37.80 14.33
CA LEU A 503 19.37 38.51 15.38
C LEU A 503 18.83 38.76 16.83
N LEU A 504 19.66 38.26 17.77
CA LEU A 504 20.14 38.87 19.03
C LEU A 504 19.14 39.07 20.19
N PHE A 505 19.39 38.42 21.34
CA PHE A 505 20.23 39.02 22.40
C PHE A 505 20.68 38.01 23.48
N LYS A 506 21.93 38.23 23.88
CA LYS A 506 22.70 37.68 25.01
C LYS A 506 22.11 38.02 26.39
N ARG A 507 22.44 37.16 27.38
CA ARG A 507 22.54 37.39 28.85
C ARG A 507 21.19 37.60 29.56
N ARG A 508 20.88 36.94 30.68
CA ARG A 508 21.69 36.44 31.80
C ARG A 508 21.20 35.07 32.27
#